data_AF-A0A4Z0GNZ0-F1
#
_entry.id   AF-A0A4Z0GNZ0-F1
#
_cell.length_a   1.000
_cell.length_b   1.000
_cell.length_c   1.000
_cell.angle_alpha   90.00
_cell.angle_beta   90.00
_cell.angle_gamma   90.00
#
_symmetry.space_group_name_H-M   'P 1'
#
loop_
_entity.id
_entity.type
_entity.pdbx_description
1 polymer ?
#
loop_
_entity_poly.entity_id
_entity_poly.type
_entity_poly.pdbx_seq_one_letter_code
_entity_poly.pdbx_strand_id
1 'polypeptide(L)'
;MIIMYKRGDEIVKRKQIYLTEELDNQLNELARSQGVPQAEVIREGLEVYLQSFDEKDKNWRDLMVEMKRSTLNGLNWSRDDVYAERSRGFSDEK
;
A
#
# COMPACT_ATOMS: atom_id res chain seq x y z
N MET A 1 18.52 -12.51 15.76
CA MET A 1 18.93 -13.87 15.32
C MET A 1 17.88 -14.39 14.33
N ILE A 2 18.25 -14.68 13.08
CA ILE A 2 17.32 -15.25 12.08
C ILE A 2 17.58 -16.75 12.05
N ILE A 3 16.57 -17.56 12.32
CA ILE A 3 16.68 -19.02 12.22
C ILE A 3 15.83 -19.47 11.04
N MET A 4 16.44 -20.19 10.10
CA MET A 4 15.80 -20.70 8.89
C MET A 4 15.45 -22.17 9.07
N TYR A 5 14.24 -22.57 8.67
CA TYR A 5 13.80 -23.96 8.73
C TYR A 5 13.15 -24.32 7.40
N LYS A 6 13.44 -25.51 6.90
CA LYS A 6 12.87 -26.01 5.65
C LYS A 6 11.52 -26.68 5.97
N ARG A 7 10.42 -26.19 5.39
CA ARG A 7 9.08 -26.77 5.54
C ARG A 7 8.60 -27.15 4.13
N GLY A 8 8.91 -28.36 3.67
CA GLY A 8 8.73 -28.73 2.25
C GLY A 8 9.75 -28.02 1.33
N ASP A 9 9.29 -27.45 0.21
CA ASP A 9 10.11 -26.69 -0.76
C ASP A 9 10.25 -25.19 -0.43
N GLU A 10 9.53 -24.67 0.57
CA GLU A 10 9.61 -23.27 0.98
C GLU A 10 10.56 -23.04 2.17
N ILE A 11 11.34 -21.95 2.08
CA ILE A 11 12.25 -21.50 3.14
C ILE A 11 11.47 -20.59 4.09
N VAL A 12 11.10 -21.11 5.26
CA VAL A 12 10.45 -20.32 6.31
C VAL A 12 11.51 -19.66 7.18
N LYS A 13 11.50 -18.32 7.25
CA LYS A 13 12.39 -17.54 8.13
C LYS A 13 11.65 -17.17 9.41
N ARG A 14 12.19 -17.56 10.58
CA ARG A 14 11.69 -17.04 11.86
C ARG A 14 12.29 -15.66 12.12
N LYS A 15 11.43 -14.71 12.49
CA LYS A 15 11.80 -13.37 12.93
C LYS A 15 11.22 -13.12 14.31
N GLN A 16 11.99 -12.42 15.14
CA GLN A 16 11.50 -11.86 16.39
C GLN A 16 10.88 -10.49 16.09
N ILE A 17 9.69 -10.25 16.63
CA ILE A 17 8.99 -8.98 16.56
C ILE A 17 8.76 -8.49 17.99
N TYR A 18 8.73 -7.18 18.16
CA TYR A 18 8.45 -6.54 19.44
C TYR A 18 7.12 -5.81 19.28
N LEU A 19 6.19 -6.07 20.18
CA LEU A 19 4.87 -5.48 20.22
C LEU A 19 4.72 -4.67 21.49
N THR A 20 3.89 -3.63 21.43
CA THR A 20 3.39 -3.00 22.65
C THR A 20 2.42 -3.94 23.35
N GLU A 21 2.28 -3.79 24.66
CA GLU A 21 1.37 -4.62 25.46
C GLU A 21 -0.09 -4.50 24.97
N GLU A 22 -0.52 -3.29 24.63
CA GLU A 22 -1.85 -3.04 24.06
C GLU A 22 -2.08 -3.83 22.76
N LEU A 23 -1.12 -3.82 21.85
CA LEU A 23 -1.24 -4.50 20.56
C LEU A 23 -1.19 -6.03 20.73
N ASP A 24 -0.36 -6.53 21.65
CA ASP A 24 -0.31 -7.96 21.96
C ASP A 24 -1.66 -8.45 22.51
N ASN A 25 -2.29 -7.68 23.40
CA ASN A 25 -3.62 -7.97 23.93
C ASN A 25 -4.68 -8.01 22.83
N GLN A 26 -4.71 -7.00 21.95
CA GLN A 26 -5.65 -6.94 20.83
C GLN A 26 -5.48 -8.13 19.86
N LEU A 27 -4.24 -8.49 19.53
CA LEU A 27 -3.96 -9.63 18.67
C LEU A 27 -4.35 -10.95 19.33
N ASN A 28 -4.16 -11.08 20.64
CA ASN A 28 -4.57 -12.26 21.40
C ASN A 28 -6.09 -12.41 21.46
N GLU A 29 -6.84 -11.32 21.66
CA GLU A 29 -8.30 -11.34 21.62
C GLU A 29 -8.82 -11.73 20.25
N LEU A 30 -8.25 -11.14 19.19
CA LEU A 30 -8.61 -11.47 17.81
C LEU A 30 -8.34 -12.94 17.49
N ALA A 31 -7.15 -13.45 17.84
CA ALA A 31 -6.79 -14.86 17.68
C ALA A 31 -7.76 -15.81 18.39
N ARG A 32 -8.15 -15.48 19.64
CA ARG A 32 -9.14 -16.26 20.40
C ARG A 32 -10.50 -16.25 19.72
N SER A 33 -10.97 -15.10 19.25
CA SER A 33 -12.28 -14.98 18.58
C SER A 33 -12.36 -15.82 17.29
N GLN A 34 -11.24 -15.98 16.60
CA GLN A 34 -11.15 -16.73 15.34
C GLN A 34 -10.75 -18.21 15.54
N GLY A 35 -10.35 -18.59 16.75
CA GLY A 35 -9.91 -19.95 17.06
C GLY A 35 -8.57 -20.34 16.39
N VAL A 36 -7.74 -19.35 16.04
CA VAL A 36 -6.45 -19.56 15.38
C VAL A 36 -5.28 -19.09 16.24
N PRO A 37 -4.05 -19.56 16.00
CA PRO A 37 -2.87 -19.04 16.69
C PRO A 37 -2.64 -17.56 16.35
N GLN A 38 -2.16 -16.77 17.33
CA GLN A 38 -1.82 -15.36 17.13
C GLN A 38 -0.82 -15.14 15.96
N ALA A 39 0.11 -16.08 15.76
CA ALA A 39 1.06 -16.03 14.64
C ALA A 39 0.37 -16.09 13.27
N GLU A 40 -0.78 -16.74 13.16
CA GLU A 40 -1.55 -16.84 11.92
C GLU A 40 -2.23 -15.51 11.60
N VAL A 41 -2.82 -14.87 12.60
CA VAL A 41 -3.40 -13.52 12.50
C VAL A 41 -2.33 -12.51 12.04
N ILE A 42 -1.14 -12.58 12.63
CA ILE A 42 -0.02 -11.70 12.27
C ILE A 42 0.45 -11.98 10.84
N ARG A 43 0.51 -13.25 10.42
CA ARG A 43 0.88 -13.65 9.05
C ARG A 43 -0.11 -13.06 8.05
N GLU A 44 -1.40 -13.27 8.25
CA GLU A 44 -2.47 -12.78 7.36
C GLU A 44 -2.47 -11.25 7.29
N GLY A 45 -2.37 -10.57 8.45
CA GLY A 45 -2.29 -9.11 8.48
C GLY A 45 -1.11 -8.54 7.70
N LEU A 46 0.06 -9.20 7.76
CA LEU A 46 1.22 -8.81 6.98
C LEU A 46 1.05 -9.10 5.48
N GLU A 47 0.39 -10.20 5.11
CA GLU A 47 0.09 -10.52 3.71
C GLU A 47 -0.84 -9.49 3.08
N VAL A 48 -1.93 -9.14 3.77
CA VAL A 48 -2.86 -8.09 3.32
C VAL A 48 -2.14 -6.75 3.20
N TYR A 49 -1.31 -6.40 4.18
CA TYR A 49 -0.50 -5.20 4.12
C TYR A 49 0.40 -5.19 2.89
N LEU A 50 1.16 -6.27 2.62
CA LEU A 50 2.07 -6.34 1.48
C LEU A 50 1.34 -6.28 0.14
N GLN A 51 0.18 -6.93 0.01
CA GLN A 51 -0.65 -6.85 -1.19
C GLN A 51 -1.05 -5.41 -1.52
N SER A 52 -1.38 -4.60 -0.49
CA SER A 52 -1.71 -3.19 -0.69
C SER A 52 -0.55 -2.34 -1.22
N PHE A 53 0.70 -2.76 -1.01
CA PHE A 53 1.88 -2.10 -1.58
C PHE A 53 2.13 -2.53 -3.03
N ASP A 54 2.04 -3.82 -3.31
CA ASP A 54 2.20 -4.35 -4.67
C ASP A 54 1.18 -3.74 -5.65
N GLU A 55 -0.07 -3.54 -5.20
CA GLU A 55 -1.11 -2.88 -5.98
C GLU A 55 -0.78 -1.41 -6.27
N LYS A 56 -0.24 -0.68 -5.28
CA LYS A 56 0.16 0.73 -5.47
C LYS A 56 1.33 0.86 -6.45
N ASP A 57 2.32 -0.01 -6.34
CA ASP A 57 3.47 -0.03 -7.24
C ASP A 57 3.09 -0.44 -8.67
N LYS A 58 2.07 -1.29 -8.82
CA LYS A 58 1.48 -1.64 -10.12
C LYS A 58 0.73 -0.45 -10.72
N ASN A 59 -0.14 0.20 -9.95
CA ASN A 59 -0.89 1.38 -10.41
C ASN A 59 0.04 2.51 -10.87
N TRP A 60 1.15 2.74 -10.14
CA TRP A 60 2.15 3.71 -10.55
C TRP A 60 2.85 3.35 -11.86
N ARG A 61 3.21 2.07 -12.03
CA ARG A 61 3.80 1.58 -13.28
C ARG A 61 2.84 1.69 -14.46
N ASP A 62 1.58 1.33 -14.26
CA ASP A 62 0.55 1.40 -15.30
C ASP A 62 0.31 2.85 -15.74
N LEU A 63 0.21 3.79 -14.79
CA LEU A 63 0.12 5.23 -15.08
C LEU A 63 1.34 5.72 -15.88
N MET A 64 2.54 5.34 -15.48
CA MET A 64 3.77 5.73 -16.19
C MET A 64 3.83 5.17 -17.62
N VAL A 65 3.32 3.95 -17.85
CA VAL A 65 3.21 3.37 -19.19
C VAL A 65 2.19 4.12 -20.03
N GLU A 66 1.04 4.47 -19.45
CA GLU A 66 -0.01 5.24 -20.13
C GLU A 66 0.45 6.65 -20.49
N MET A 67 1.12 7.35 -19.56
CA MET A 67 1.73 8.65 -19.83
C MET A 67 2.76 8.60 -20.97
N LYS A 68 3.58 7.55 -21.03
CA LYS A 68 4.56 7.35 -22.12
C LYS A 68 3.93 6.99 -23.47
N ARG A 69 2.74 6.37 -23.46
CA ARG A 69 1.99 6.03 -24.67
C ARG A 69 1.13 7.19 -25.18
N SER A 70 0.90 8.20 -24.35
CA SER A 70 0.14 9.39 -24.73
C SER A 70 0.77 10.04 -25.97
N THR A 71 -0.07 10.35 -26.96
CA THR A 71 0.33 11.08 -28.18
C THR A 71 0.56 12.58 -27.91
N LEU A 72 0.29 13.02 -26.68
CA LEU A 72 0.48 14.39 -26.22
C LEU A 72 1.95 14.62 -25.85
N ASN A 73 2.78 14.81 -26.85
CA ASN A 73 4.20 15.15 -26.68
C ASN A 73 4.37 16.67 -26.55
N GLY A 74 5.20 17.12 -25.60
CA GLY A 74 5.57 18.52 -25.46
C GLY A 74 4.56 19.42 -24.71
N LEU A 75 3.61 18.84 -23.96
CA LEU A 75 2.78 19.65 -23.07
C LEU A 75 3.62 20.21 -21.93
N ASN A 76 3.75 21.53 -21.90
CA ASN A 76 4.36 22.26 -20.81
C ASN A 76 3.26 22.61 -19.81
N TRP A 77 3.14 21.82 -18.74
CA TRP A 77 2.13 22.07 -17.70
C TRP A 77 2.67 23.17 -16.78
N SER A 78 2.32 24.42 -17.07
CA SER A 78 2.52 25.52 -16.12
C SER A 78 1.40 25.50 -15.09
N ARG A 79 1.77 25.50 -13.81
CA ARG A 79 0.82 25.63 -12.70
C ARG A 79 -0.06 26.87 -12.86
N ASP A 80 0.48 27.95 -13.40
CA ASP A 80 -0.22 29.22 -13.56
C ASP A 80 -1.33 29.15 -14.62
N ASP A 81 -1.16 28.33 -15.67
CA ASP A 81 -2.17 28.16 -16.74
C ASP A 81 -3.41 27.41 -16.24
N VAL A 82 -3.22 26.41 -15.36
CA VAL A 82 -4.33 25.61 -14.77
C VAL A 82 -5.20 26.44 -13.84
N TYR A 83 -4.62 27.40 -13.11
CA TYR A 83 -5.38 28.29 -12.23
C TYR A 83 -5.98 29.50 -12.97
N ALA A 84 -5.42 29.90 -14.10
CA ALA A 84 -5.97 30.97 -14.94
C ALA A 84 -7.34 30.60 -15.57
N GLU A 85 -7.58 29.32 -15.85
CA GLU A 85 -8.90 28.86 -16.32
C GLU A 85 -9.98 28.93 -15.23
N ARG A 86 -9.62 28.70 -13.95
CA ARG A 86 -10.57 28.84 -12.83
C ARG A 86 -11.00 30.28 -12.58
N SER A 87 -10.14 31.25 -12.83
CA SER A 87 -10.44 32.67 -12.62
C SER A 87 -11.24 33.30 -13.76
N ARG A 88 -11.30 32.68 -14.95
CA ARG A 88 -12.14 33.14 -16.08
C ARG A 88 -13.63 32.80 -15.92
N GLY A 89 -13.98 31.80 -15.11
CA GLY A 89 -15.38 31.41 -14.86
C GLY A 89 -16.12 32.26 -13.82
N PHE A 90 -15.47 33.27 -13.21
CA PHE A 90 -16.02 34.07 -12.11
C PHE A 90 -16.28 35.54 -12.48
N SER A 91 -16.24 35.89 -13.76
CA SER A 91 -16.39 37.27 -14.23
C SER A 91 -17.49 37.42 -15.28
N ASP A 92 -18.68 36.85 -15.04
CA ASP A 92 -19.87 37.22 -15.80
C ASP A 92 -21.14 37.04 -14.95
N GLU A 93 -21.34 37.94 -13.99
CA GLU A 93 -22.65 38.24 -13.41
C GLU A 93 -22.58 39.64 -12.76
N LYS A 94 -22.97 40.66 -13.53
CA LYS A 94 -23.39 41.97 -13.04
C LYS A 94 -24.57 42.47 -13.85
#